data_AF-A0A6P5AF46-F1
#
_entry.id   AF-A0A6P5AF46-F1
#
_cell.length_a   1.000
_cell.length_b   1.000
_cell.length_c   1.000
_cell.angle_alpha   90.00
_cell.angle_beta   90.00
_cell.angle_gamma   90.00
#
_symmetry.space_group_name_H-M   'P 1'
#
loop_
_entity.id
_entity.type
_entity.pdbx_description
1 polymer ?
#
loop_
_entity_poly.entity_id
_entity_poly.type
_entity_poly.pdbx_seq_one_letter_code
_entity_poly.pdbx_strand_id
1 'polypeptide(L)'
;MQGSNCTHDWLCQCCDKRKQPNVENICQIMWPSSYVHNLDGGPIHARAGAIARLLLGDDMAFDFDMLIYKAPQTNTCTPWHQDEAYWPDMPDKRAVSCWVALDDATVDNGCMWFVPGPHGQPIRPHRAAKEGVHVLMTDHCSEAEGKPMPIPAGSCTFHHGRTLHYTRGNSTDRERRAYIVNYRPISMVRWEREHDFDHAKKGIQTVLDLDKKADG
;
A
#
# COMPACT_ATOMS: atom_id res chain seq x y z
N MET A 1 -40.56 -27.34 14.14
CA MET A 1 -40.70 -27.29 12.68
C MET A 1 -40.52 -25.85 12.25
N GLN A 2 -39.72 -25.64 11.20
CA GLN A 2 -39.58 -24.43 10.36
C GLN A 2 -39.09 -23.17 11.13
N GLY A 3 -37.89 -22.64 10.90
CA GLY A 3 -37.12 -22.53 9.66
C GLY A 3 -37.35 -21.13 9.09
N SER A 4 -36.46 -20.18 9.43
CA SER A 4 -36.37 -18.89 8.74
C SER A 4 -34.90 -18.58 8.48
N ASN A 5 -34.57 -18.56 7.19
CA ASN A 5 -33.24 -18.50 6.61
C ASN A 5 -32.45 -17.25 7.01
N CYS A 6 -31.19 -17.47 7.40
CA CYS A 6 -30.14 -16.45 7.35
C CYS A 6 -29.91 -16.05 5.89
N THR A 7 -30.19 -14.79 5.57
CA THR A 7 -29.63 -14.09 4.42
C THR A 7 -29.11 -12.76 4.95
N HIS A 8 -27.94 -12.31 4.48
CA HIS A 8 -27.22 -11.08 4.82
C HIS A 8 -26.08 -11.17 5.87
N ASP A 9 -25.10 -12.05 5.60
CA ASP A 9 -23.80 -12.17 6.30
C ASP A 9 -22.63 -11.50 5.55
N TRP A 10 -22.88 -10.43 4.78
CA TRP A 10 -21.88 -9.79 3.89
C TRP A 10 -21.25 -8.49 4.42
N LEU A 11 -21.52 -8.13 5.68
CA LEU A 11 -20.86 -6.99 6.33
C LEU A 11 -19.51 -7.44 6.92
N CYS A 12 -18.45 -7.27 6.12
CA CYS A 12 -17.07 -7.20 6.60
C CYS A 12 -16.59 -8.44 7.39
N GLN A 13 -16.18 -9.50 6.68
CA GLN A 13 -15.43 -10.65 7.25
C GLN A 13 -14.03 -10.27 7.80
N CYS A 14 -13.74 -8.99 8.05
CA CYS A 14 -12.49 -8.53 8.66
C CYS A 14 -12.38 -8.85 10.17
N CYS A 15 -13.41 -9.49 10.75
CA CYS A 15 -13.48 -9.96 12.13
C CYS A 15 -13.42 -11.50 12.26
N ASP A 16 -12.71 -12.17 11.36
CA ASP A 16 -12.53 -13.62 11.41
C ASP A 16 -11.80 -14.08 12.69
N LYS A 17 -12.29 -15.17 13.28
CA LYS A 17 -11.90 -15.83 14.54
C LYS A 17 -10.47 -16.43 14.51
N ARG A 18 -9.67 -16.08 13.50
CA ARG A 18 -8.29 -16.53 13.28
C ARG A 18 -7.24 -15.46 13.55
N LYS A 19 -7.64 -14.24 13.96
CA LYS A 19 -6.69 -13.25 14.47
C LYS A 19 -6.05 -13.81 15.74
N GLN A 20 -4.76 -14.17 15.67
CA GLN A 20 -3.99 -14.34 16.89
C GLN A 20 -3.91 -12.96 17.56
N PRO A 21 -4.40 -12.79 18.79
CA PRO A 21 -4.17 -11.54 19.51
C PRO A 21 -2.66 -11.32 19.63
N ASN A 22 -2.21 -10.13 19.27
CA ASN A 22 -0.81 -9.67 19.35
C ASN A 22 0.16 -10.16 18.26
N VAL A 23 -0.33 -10.62 17.10
CA VAL A 23 0.51 -10.84 15.91
C VAL A 23 0.24 -9.77 14.86
N GLU A 24 1.27 -9.03 14.47
CA GLU A 24 1.22 -8.12 13.32
C GLU A 24 1.09 -8.96 12.04
N ASN A 25 -0.12 -9.02 11.49
CA ASN A 25 -0.47 -9.98 10.44
C ASN A 25 -0.18 -9.49 9.01
N ILE A 26 0.16 -8.21 8.85
CA ILE A 26 0.70 -7.63 7.62
C ILE A 26 1.94 -6.84 8.04
N CYS A 27 3.12 -7.35 7.72
CA CYS A 27 4.35 -6.61 7.95
C CYS A 27 4.49 -5.57 6.84
N GLN A 28 4.68 -4.32 7.23
CA GLN A 28 5.02 -3.22 6.32
C GLN A 28 6.36 -2.65 6.75
N ILE A 29 7.32 -2.66 5.82
CA ILE A 29 8.63 -2.02 6.03
C ILE A 29 8.61 -0.76 5.19
N MET A 30 8.58 0.39 5.85
CA MET A 30 8.81 1.68 5.21
C MET A 30 10.29 1.82 4.89
N TRP A 31 10.60 2.44 3.76
CA TRP A 31 11.97 2.72 3.34
C TRP A 31 12.90 1.50 3.28
N PRO A 32 12.49 0.35 2.68
CA PRO A 32 13.40 -0.79 2.51
C PRO A 32 14.68 -0.41 1.75
N SER A 33 14.63 0.62 0.89
CA SER A 33 15.80 1.24 0.26
C SER A 33 16.86 1.78 1.22
N SER A 34 16.50 2.12 2.46
CA SER A 34 17.46 2.58 3.47
C SER A 34 18.25 1.44 4.09
N TYR A 35 17.74 0.20 3.99
CA TYR A 35 18.36 -1.00 4.54
C TYR A 35 19.05 -1.86 3.49
N VAL A 36 18.57 -1.83 2.24
CA VAL A 36 19.11 -2.64 1.15
C VAL A 36 19.94 -1.77 0.23
N HIS A 37 21.25 -2.03 0.21
CA HIS A 37 22.19 -1.26 -0.60
C HIS A 37 21.77 -1.19 -2.08
N ASN A 38 21.70 0.03 -2.60
CA ASN A 38 21.40 0.34 -4.01
C ASN A 38 20.03 -0.18 -4.50
N LEU A 39 19.06 -0.37 -3.60
CA LEU A 39 17.70 -0.73 -4.01
C LEU A 39 17.00 0.41 -4.75
N ASP A 40 17.18 1.66 -4.29
CA ASP A 40 16.67 2.89 -4.91
C ASP A 40 17.37 3.27 -6.22
N GLY A 41 18.61 2.83 -6.42
CA GLY A 41 19.31 2.85 -7.71
C GLY A 41 18.94 1.70 -8.66
N GLY A 42 18.04 0.80 -8.24
CA GLY A 42 17.71 -0.42 -8.96
C GLY A 42 16.78 -0.25 -10.18
N PRO A 43 16.61 -1.31 -10.98
CA PRO A 43 15.81 -1.27 -12.21
C PRO A 43 14.31 -1.01 -11.96
N ILE A 44 13.79 -1.39 -10.79
CA ILE A 44 12.39 -1.10 -10.43
C ILE A 44 12.17 0.41 -10.33
N HIS A 45 13.04 1.12 -9.59
CA HIS A 45 12.96 2.57 -9.43
C HIS A 45 13.14 3.31 -10.75
N ALA A 46 14.13 2.89 -11.56
CA ALA A 46 14.37 3.51 -12.86
C ALA A 46 13.16 3.40 -13.79
N ARG A 47 12.57 2.19 -13.92
CA ARG A 47 11.43 1.93 -14.80
C ARG A 47 10.15 2.56 -14.27
N ALA A 48 9.87 2.40 -12.99
CA ALA A 48 8.66 2.97 -12.38
C ALA A 48 8.69 4.50 -12.41
N GLY A 49 9.85 5.13 -12.17
CA GLY A 49 10.01 6.58 -12.29
C GLY A 49 9.83 7.09 -13.72
N ALA A 50 10.34 6.37 -14.73
CA ALA A 50 10.10 6.71 -16.12
C ALA A 50 8.62 6.63 -16.51
N ILE A 51 7.92 5.58 -16.05
CA ILE A 51 6.47 5.43 -16.27
C ILE A 51 5.67 6.48 -15.51
N ALA A 52 6.07 6.80 -14.27
CA ALA A 52 5.43 7.86 -13.49
C ALA A 52 5.48 9.21 -14.22
N ARG A 53 6.64 9.54 -14.81
CA ARG A 53 6.79 10.76 -15.63
C ARG A 53 5.92 10.75 -16.88
N LEU A 54 5.88 9.61 -17.58
CA LEU A 54 5.01 9.43 -18.74
C LEU A 54 3.53 9.60 -18.39
N LEU A 55 3.10 9.10 -17.22
CA LEU A 55 1.71 9.14 -16.81
C LEU A 55 1.28 10.51 -16.29
N LEU A 56 2.12 11.18 -15.48
CA LEU A 56 1.71 12.34 -14.68
C LEU A 56 2.59 13.58 -14.84
N GLY A 57 3.66 13.55 -15.64
CA GLY A 57 4.49 14.71 -15.98
C GLY A 57 5.99 14.57 -15.63
N ASP A 58 6.85 15.32 -16.31
CA ASP A 58 8.31 15.17 -16.18
C ASP A 58 8.87 15.51 -14.79
N ASP A 59 8.13 16.27 -14.00
CA ASP A 59 8.48 16.70 -12.64
C ASP A 59 8.18 15.66 -11.56
N MET A 60 7.75 14.46 -11.92
CA MET A 60 7.54 13.36 -10.97
C MET A 60 8.87 12.85 -10.41
N ALA A 61 8.95 12.84 -9.08
CA ALA A 61 10.11 12.42 -8.28
C ALA A 61 9.71 11.31 -7.30
N PHE A 62 10.68 10.47 -6.93
CA PHE A 62 10.50 9.44 -5.92
C PHE A 62 10.15 10.08 -4.57
N ASP A 63 9.07 9.62 -3.95
CA ASP A 63 8.61 10.11 -2.65
C ASP A 63 9.00 9.15 -1.52
N PHE A 64 8.56 7.90 -1.59
CA PHE A 64 8.92 6.83 -0.65
C PHE A 64 8.77 5.44 -1.28
N ASP A 65 9.35 4.43 -0.63
CA ASP A 65 9.13 3.02 -0.94
C ASP A 65 8.66 2.22 0.28
N MET A 66 7.98 1.11 0.02
CA MET A 66 7.39 0.26 1.04
C MET A 66 7.44 -1.21 0.59
N LEU A 67 7.81 -2.11 1.50
CA LEU A 67 7.66 -3.55 1.31
C LEU A 67 6.48 -4.03 2.14
N ILE A 68 5.58 -4.81 1.54
CA ILE A 68 4.46 -5.45 2.23
C ILE A 68 4.62 -6.96 2.18
N TYR A 69 4.56 -7.61 3.33
CA TYR A 69 4.53 -9.06 3.48
C TYR A 69 3.22 -9.54 4.10
N LYS A 70 2.52 -10.43 3.39
CA LYS A 70 1.36 -11.17 3.91
C LYS A 70 1.74 -12.63 4.16
N ALA A 71 1.85 -13.00 5.43
CA ALA A 71 2.15 -14.37 5.83
C ALA A 71 0.99 -15.32 5.47
N PRO A 72 1.28 -16.61 5.23
CA PRO A 72 0.28 -17.64 5.00
C PRO A 72 -0.82 -17.66 6.07
N GLN A 73 -2.06 -17.98 5.68
CA GLN A 73 -3.20 -18.22 6.57
C GLN A 73 -3.60 -17.07 7.53
N THR A 74 -3.07 -15.86 7.36
CA THR A 74 -3.37 -14.73 8.26
C THR A 74 -4.72 -14.07 8.01
N ASN A 75 -5.27 -14.21 6.79
CA ASN A 75 -6.56 -13.63 6.37
C ASN A 75 -6.72 -12.12 6.70
N THR A 76 -5.63 -11.40 6.95
CA THR A 76 -5.67 -9.99 7.32
C THR A 76 -5.68 -9.13 6.06
N CYS A 77 -6.78 -8.42 5.84
CA CYS A 77 -6.95 -7.52 4.70
C CYS A 77 -6.21 -6.20 4.89
N THR A 78 -5.88 -5.55 3.78
CA THR A 78 -5.67 -4.09 3.79
C THR A 78 -7.01 -3.48 3.40
N PRO A 79 -7.68 -2.72 4.29
CA PRO A 79 -9.05 -2.26 4.06
C PRO A 79 -9.13 -1.28 2.89
N TRP A 80 -10.35 -1.01 2.40
CA TRP A 80 -10.57 -0.01 1.35
C TRP A 80 -10.03 1.35 1.77
N HIS A 81 -9.19 1.96 0.94
CA HIS A 81 -8.66 3.29 1.19
C HIS A 81 -8.20 3.99 -0.11
N GLN A 82 -7.87 5.28 0.02
CA GLN A 82 -7.17 6.08 -0.97
C GLN A 82 -5.85 6.55 -0.33
N ASP A 83 -4.73 6.40 -1.03
CA ASP A 83 -3.40 6.78 -0.51
C ASP A 83 -3.36 8.26 -0.09
N GLU A 84 -4.04 9.15 -0.83
CA GLU A 84 -4.10 10.59 -0.51
C GLU A 84 -4.68 10.87 0.88
N ALA A 85 -5.47 9.97 1.47
CA ALA A 85 -5.99 10.14 2.81
C ALA A 85 -4.89 10.10 3.90
N TYR A 86 -3.71 9.59 3.59
CA TYR A 86 -2.55 9.55 4.51
C TYR A 86 -1.65 10.78 4.42
N TRP A 87 -1.83 11.63 3.41
CA TRP A 87 -0.88 12.70 3.09
C TRP A 87 -1.42 14.09 3.47
N PRO A 88 -0.53 15.09 3.64
CA PRO A 88 -0.94 16.48 3.74
C PRO A 88 -1.81 16.88 2.53
N ASP A 89 -2.88 17.65 2.79
CA ASP A 89 -3.74 18.16 1.73
C ASP A 89 -3.04 19.27 0.94
N MET A 90 -2.69 18.96 -0.30
CA MET A 90 -1.93 19.84 -1.20
C MET A 90 -2.73 20.17 -2.46
N PRO A 91 -2.56 21.36 -3.09
CA PRO A 91 -3.33 21.74 -4.28
C PRO A 91 -3.11 20.82 -5.48
N ASP A 92 -1.86 20.43 -5.76
CA ASP A 92 -1.55 19.41 -6.77
C ASP A 92 -1.91 18.03 -6.20
N LYS A 93 -2.62 17.24 -7.00
CA LYS A 93 -3.18 15.93 -6.62
C LYS A 93 -2.46 14.78 -7.28
N ARG A 94 -1.46 15.05 -8.13
CA ARG A 94 -0.72 14.03 -8.85
C ARG A 94 0.08 13.18 -7.88
N ALA A 95 -0.23 11.90 -7.86
CA ALA A 95 0.54 10.89 -7.17
C ALA A 95 0.32 9.55 -7.87
N VAL A 96 1.38 8.75 -8.00
CA VAL A 96 1.27 7.40 -8.55
C VAL A 96 2.10 6.43 -7.75
N SER A 97 1.47 5.33 -7.35
CA SER A 97 2.10 4.19 -6.73
C SER A 97 2.30 3.10 -7.79
N CYS A 98 3.52 2.58 -7.89
CA CYS A 98 3.81 1.35 -8.63
C CYS A 98 3.89 0.20 -7.61
N TRP A 99 2.92 -0.71 -7.66
CA TRP A 99 2.87 -1.90 -6.83
C TRP A 99 3.41 -3.09 -7.63
N VAL A 100 4.55 -3.64 -7.23
CA VAL A 100 5.24 -4.76 -7.88
C VAL A 100 4.98 -6.04 -7.09
N ALA A 101 4.43 -7.05 -7.77
CA ALA A 101 4.27 -8.40 -7.22
C ALA A 101 5.65 -9.08 -7.14
N LEU A 102 6.13 -9.41 -5.93
CA LEU A 102 7.35 -10.21 -5.78
C LEU A 102 7.06 -11.71 -5.81
N ASP A 103 5.83 -12.08 -5.48
CA ASP A 103 5.27 -13.42 -5.62
C ASP A 103 4.00 -13.34 -6.48
N ASP A 104 3.53 -14.46 -7.02
CA ASP A 104 2.25 -14.50 -7.74
C ASP A 104 1.14 -13.94 -6.84
N ALA A 105 0.44 -12.91 -7.32
CA ALA A 105 -0.64 -12.27 -6.61
C ALA A 105 -1.98 -12.80 -7.15
N THR A 106 -2.68 -13.57 -6.33
CA THR A 106 -4.00 -14.15 -6.63
C THR A 106 -5.07 -13.50 -5.76
N VAL A 107 -6.33 -13.76 -6.08
CA VAL A 107 -7.46 -13.28 -5.26
C VAL A 107 -7.35 -13.79 -3.81
N ASP A 108 -6.89 -15.03 -3.62
CA ASP A 108 -6.88 -15.74 -2.33
C ASP A 108 -5.66 -15.41 -1.46
N ASN A 109 -4.55 -14.95 -2.06
CA ASN A 109 -3.37 -14.50 -1.30
C ASN A 109 -3.27 -12.96 -1.19
N GLY A 110 -4.30 -12.25 -1.64
CA GLY A 110 -4.44 -10.81 -1.45
C GLY A 110 -3.78 -9.98 -2.54
N CYS A 111 -4.12 -10.23 -3.81
CA CYS A 111 -3.88 -9.30 -4.92
C CYS A 111 -4.58 -7.95 -4.70
N MET A 112 -4.18 -6.95 -5.48
CA MET A 112 -4.83 -5.64 -5.47
C MET A 112 -6.26 -5.72 -6.00
N TRP A 113 -7.12 -4.91 -5.43
CA TRP A 113 -8.46 -4.60 -5.91
C TRP A 113 -8.54 -3.10 -6.13
N PHE A 114 -9.15 -2.67 -7.23
CA PHE A 114 -9.33 -1.26 -7.53
C PHE A 114 -10.78 -0.96 -7.92
N VAL A 115 -11.29 0.19 -7.52
CA VAL A 115 -12.53 0.73 -8.09
C VAL A 115 -12.17 1.49 -9.38
N PRO A 116 -12.62 1.03 -10.56
CA PRO A 116 -12.35 1.74 -11.80
C PRO A 116 -13.13 3.06 -11.84
N GLY A 117 -12.47 4.14 -12.23
CA GLY A 117 -13.13 5.43 -12.36
C GLY A 117 -12.15 6.56 -12.56
N PRO A 118 -12.66 7.78 -12.83
CA PRO A 118 -11.83 8.96 -12.92
C PRO A 118 -11.19 9.26 -11.55
N HIS A 119 -9.88 9.48 -11.54
CA HIS A 119 -9.13 9.87 -10.34
C HIS A 119 -9.38 11.33 -9.91
N GLY A 120 -10.21 12.07 -10.65
CA GLY A 120 -10.66 13.42 -10.28
C GLY A 120 -11.78 13.45 -9.23
N GLN A 121 -12.31 12.29 -8.81
CA GLN A 121 -13.31 12.22 -7.74
C GLN A 121 -12.72 12.62 -6.39
N PRO A 122 -13.52 13.20 -5.48
CA PRO A 122 -13.07 13.53 -4.14
C PRO A 122 -12.69 12.26 -3.35
N ILE A 123 -11.83 12.44 -2.35
CA ILE A 123 -11.56 11.40 -1.36
C ILE A 123 -12.86 11.08 -0.60
N ARG A 124 -13.18 9.78 -0.46
CA ARG A 124 -14.28 9.33 0.40
C ARG A 124 -13.89 9.59 1.87
N PRO A 125 -14.85 9.71 2.80
CA PRO A 125 -14.52 9.84 4.22
C PRO A 125 -13.68 8.65 4.70
N HIS A 126 -12.56 8.95 5.37
CA HIS A 126 -11.67 7.96 5.97
C HIS A 126 -11.66 8.09 7.50
N ARG A 127 -11.41 6.99 8.18
CA ARG A 127 -11.16 6.91 9.62
C ARG A 127 -10.03 5.91 9.90
N ALA A 128 -9.48 5.96 11.11
CA ALA A 128 -8.60 4.89 11.57
C ALA A 128 -9.34 3.54 11.56
N ALA A 129 -8.68 2.50 11.07
CA ALA A 129 -9.22 1.15 11.02
C ALA A 129 -9.43 0.57 12.42
N LYS A 130 -8.60 0.99 13.38
CA LYS A 130 -8.71 0.70 14.80
C LYS A 130 -8.10 1.86 15.58
N GLU A 131 -8.60 2.10 16.79
CA GLU A 131 -8.00 3.07 17.71
C GLU A 131 -6.52 2.76 17.95
N GLY A 132 -5.67 3.79 17.87
CA GLY A 132 -4.22 3.69 18.05
C GLY A 132 -3.45 3.06 16.88
N VAL A 133 -4.09 2.81 15.73
CA VAL A 133 -3.43 2.24 14.54
C VAL A 133 -3.43 3.26 13.41
N HIS A 134 -2.28 3.43 12.72
CA HIS A 134 -2.11 4.39 11.64
C HIS A 134 -2.82 4.00 10.33
N VAL A 135 -3.29 2.76 10.20
CA VAL A 135 -4.02 2.27 9.03
C VAL A 135 -5.37 2.98 8.93
N LEU A 136 -5.62 3.64 7.79
CA LEU A 136 -6.89 4.26 7.45
C LEU A 136 -7.78 3.34 6.64
N MET A 137 -9.09 3.53 6.76
CA MET A 137 -10.09 2.87 5.96
C MET A 137 -11.27 3.78 5.66
N THR A 138 -11.97 3.51 4.56
CA THR A 138 -13.29 4.05 4.28
C THR A 138 -14.36 2.96 4.40
N ASP A 139 -15.46 3.27 5.07
CA ASP A 139 -16.66 2.41 5.11
C ASP A 139 -17.55 2.62 3.87
N HIS A 140 -17.20 3.59 3.03
CA HIS A 140 -17.98 3.97 1.87
C HIS A 140 -17.55 3.22 0.61
N CYS A 141 -17.05 2.00 0.70
CA CYS A 141 -16.68 1.17 -0.46
C CYS A 141 -16.85 -0.31 -0.14
N SER A 142 -17.20 -1.11 -1.14
CA SER A 142 -17.28 -2.57 -1.01
C SER A 142 -16.63 -3.29 -2.20
N GLU A 143 -16.40 -4.60 -2.06
CA GLU A 143 -15.88 -5.43 -3.15
C GLU A 143 -16.78 -5.44 -4.39
N ALA A 144 -18.07 -5.12 -4.26
CA ALA A 144 -18.97 -5.02 -5.41
C ALA A 144 -18.62 -3.87 -6.36
N GLU A 145 -17.97 -2.82 -5.86
CA GLU A 145 -17.44 -1.70 -6.67
C GLU A 145 -16.03 -1.99 -7.19
N GLY A 146 -15.31 -2.92 -6.55
CA GLY A 146 -13.93 -3.26 -6.83
C GLY A 146 -13.77 -4.33 -7.89
N LYS A 147 -12.65 -4.28 -8.61
CA LYS A 147 -12.21 -5.35 -9.50
C LYS A 147 -10.88 -5.93 -9.01
N PRO A 148 -10.76 -7.25 -8.81
CA PRO A 148 -9.49 -7.88 -8.47
C PRO A 148 -8.53 -7.83 -9.66
N MET A 149 -7.24 -7.63 -9.37
CA MET A 149 -6.15 -7.61 -10.34
C MET A 149 -5.11 -8.68 -9.98
N PRO A 150 -5.40 -9.97 -10.22
CA PRO A 150 -4.40 -11.01 -10.07
C PRO A 150 -3.32 -10.87 -11.13
N ILE A 151 -2.05 -10.94 -10.72
CA ILE A 151 -0.88 -10.78 -11.61
C ILE A 151 0.24 -11.74 -11.19
N PRO A 152 1.04 -12.25 -12.13
CA PRO A 152 2.17 -13.12 -11.79
C PRO A 152 3.34 -12.32 -11.17
N ALA A 153 4.23 -13.02 -10.48
CA ALA A 153 5.46 -12.45 -9.94
C ALA A 153 6.25 -11.66 -11.01
N GLY A 154 6.81 -10.52 -10.62
CA GLY A 154 7.53 -9.58 -11.49
C GLY A 154 6.63 -8.62 -12.27
N SER A 155 5.31 -8.81 -12.26
CA SER A 155 4.35 -7.84 -12.82
C SER A 155 4.07 -6.70 -11.85
N CYS A 156 3.48 -5.61 -12.35
CA CYS A 156 3.10 -4.48 -11.52
C CYS A 156 1.77 -3.85 -11.92
N THR A 157 1.19 -3.11 -11.00
CA THR A 157 0.06 -2.20 -11.23
C THR A 157 0.49 -0.77 -10.91
N PHE A 158 -0.05 0.19 -11.66
CA PHE A 158 0.08 1.62 -11.35
C PHE A 158 -1.28 2.16 -10.97
N HIS A 159 -1.37 2.86 -9.85
CA HIS A 159 -2.61 3.49 -9.39
C HIS A 159 -2.38 4.90 -8.87
N HIS A 160 -3.36 5.76 -9.10
CA HIS A 160 -3.33 7.14 -8.62
C HIS A 160 -3.58 7.17 -7.11
N GLY A 161 -3.06 8.17 -6.39
CA GLY A 161 -3.29 8.31 -4.94
C GLY A 161 -4.77 8.45 -4.52
N ARG A 162 -5.64 8.78 -5.48
CA ARG A 162 -7.11 8.87 -5.33
C ARG A 162 -7.85 7.61 -5.76
N THR A 163 -7.18 6.62 -6.33
CA THR A 163 -7.84 5.37 -6.71
C THR A 163 -8.16 4.57 -5.46
N LEU A 164 -9.44 4.30 -5.22
CA LEU A 164 -9.86 3.39 -4.15
C LEU A 164 -9.31 2.01 -4.41
N HIS A 165 -8.65 1.47 -3.40
CA HIS A 165 -8.05 0.15 -3.50
C HIS A 165 -8.08 -0.60 -2.17
N TYR A 166 -7.91 -1.91 -2.30
CA TYR A 166 -8.10 -2.89 -1.23
C TYR A 166 -7.26 -4.13 -1.52
N THR A 167 -6.94 -4.90 -0.48
CA THR A 167 -6.50 -6.28 -0.66
C THR A 167 -7.19 -7.20 0.33
N ARG A 168 -7.64 -8.36 -0.13
CA ARG A 168 -8.04 -9.45 0.76
C ARG A 168 -6.85 -9.91 1.61
N GLY A 169 -7.16 -10.66 2.67
CA GLY A 169 -6.15 -11.38 3.41
C GLY A 169 -5.49 -12.49 2.61
N ASN A 170 -4.45 -13.08 3.19
CA ASN A 170 -3.84 -14.28 2.63
C ASN A 170 -4.43 -15.52 3.30
N SER A 171 -5.25 -16.27 2.56
CA SER A 171 -5.85 -17.53 2.98
C SER A 171 -5.10 -18.77 2.47
N THR A 172 -3.96 -18.57 1.81
CA THR A 172 -3.16 -19.64 1.20
C THR A 172 -2.03 -20.10 2.14
N ASP A 173 -1.35 -21.17 1.75
CA ASP A 173 -0.15 -21.72 2.42
C ASP A 173 1.16 -21.05 1.97
N ARG A 174 1.09 -20.10 1.03
CA ARG A 174 2.25 -19.38 0.48
C ARG A 174 2.29 -17.95 0.98
N GLU A 175 3.48 -17.37 1.05
CA GLU A 175 3.66 -15.96 1.30
C GLU A 175 3.23 -15.10 0.10
N ARG A 176 2.88 -13.84 0.37
CA ARG A 176 2.68 -12.83 -0.66
C ARG A 176 3.43 -11.55 -0.30
N ARG A 177 4.52 -11.29 -1.01
CA ARG A 177 5.31 -10.07 -0.91
C ARG A 177 5.03 -9.12 -2.06
N ALA A 178 5.08 -7.84 -1.76
CA ALA A 178 4.97 -6.79 -2.75
C ALA A 178 5.89 -5.63 -2.41
N TYR A 179 6.46 -5.03 -3.44
CA TYR A 179 7.29 -3.85 -3.31
C TYR A 179 6.61 -2.67 -3.99
N ILE A 180 6.54 -1.54 -3.28
CA ILE A 180 5.82 -0.34 -3.70
C ILE A 180 6.82 0.79 -3.78
N VAL A 181 6.78 1.52 -4.89
CA VAL A 181 7.49 2.80 -5.04
C VAL A 181 6.46 3.87 -5.41
N ASN A 182 6.48 4.98 -4.69
CA ASN A 182 5.56 6.10 -4.89
C ASN A 182 6.29 7.29 -5.52
N TYR A 183 5.60 7.97 -6.43
CA TYR A 183 6.10 9.16 -7.10
C TYR A 183 5.08 10.29 -7.02
N ARG A 184 5.59 11.50 -6.75
CA ARG A 184 4.82 12.76 -6.70
C ARG A 184 5.64 13.90 -7.30
N PRO A 185 5.00 15.02 -7.68
CA PRO A 185 5.71 16.21 -8.15
C PRO A 185 6.83 16.62 -7.20
N ILE A 186 8.00 16.96 -7.76
CA ILE A 186 9.20 17.31 -6.97
C ILE A 186 8.96 18.49 -6.01
N SER A 187 8.08 19.42 -6.39
CA SER A 187 7.67 20.53 -5.53
C SER A 187 6.90 20.06 -4.30
N MET A 188 6.03 19.06 -4.44
CA MET A 188 5.30 18.45 -3.32
C MET A 188 6.25 17.70 -2.40
N VAL A 189 7.14 16.87 -2.95
CA VAL A 189 8.11 16.10 -2.16
C VAL A 189 9.00 17.05 -1.35
N ARG A 190 9.51 18.14 -1.96
CA ARG A 190 10.29 19.15 -1.24
C ARG A 190 9.50 19.81 -0.12
N TRP A 191 8.27 20.26 -0.42
CA TRP A 191 7.40 20.89 0.56
C TRP A 191 7.15 19.97 1.76
N GLU A 192 6.88 18.68 1.53
CA GLU A 192 6.67 17.71 2.61
C GLU A 192 7.89 17.58 3.51
N ARG A 193 9.10 17.47 2.93
CA ARG A 193 10.34 17.39 3.71
C ARG A 193 10.63 18.66 4.51
N GLU A 194 10.29 19.84 3.97
CA GLU A 194 10.38 21.12 4.68
C GLU A 194 9.39 21.22 5.85
N HIS A 195 8.26 20.50 5.78
CA HIS A 195 7.19 20.48 6.79
C HIS A 195 7.21 19.20 7.64
N ASP A 196 8.38 18.58 7.77
CA ASP A 196 8.60 17.43 8.66
C ASP A 196 7.80 16.16 8.33
N PHE A 197 7.30 16.06 7.09
CA PHE A 197 6.59 14.90 6.58
C PHE A 197 7.50 14.09 5.64
N ASP A 198 7.84 12.87 6.07
CA ASP A 198 8.82 12.01 5.38
C ASP A 198 8.39 10.54 5.28
N HIS A 199 7.10 10.25 5.43
CA HIS A 199 6.56 8.88 5.40
C HIS A 199 7.28 7.95 6.40
N ALA A 200 7.46 8.43 7.64
CA ALA A 200 8.11 7.70 8.72
C ALA A 200 9.59 7.34 8.43
N LYS A 201 10.31 8.19 7.68
CA LYS A 201 11.75 8.01 7.45
C LYS A 201 12.58 8.34 8.69
N LYS A 202 12.17 9.34 9.46
CA LYS A 202 12.81 9.72 10.73
C LYS A 202 12.99 8.52 11.65
N GLY A 203 14.23 8.32 12.10
CA GLY A 203 14.60 7.23 13.00
C GLY A 203 15.06 5.96 12.31
N ILE A 204 14.95 5.87 10.97
CA ILE A 204 15.55 4.79 10.19
C ILE A 204 17.05 5.02 10.09
N GLN A 205 17.83 4.16 10.75
CA GLN A 205 19.28 4.10 10.58
C GLN A 205 19.59 3.33 9.29
N THR A 206 20.41 3.90 8.41
CA THR A 206 20.81 3.21 7.18
C THR A 206 21.77 2.07 7.53
N VAL A 207 21.85 1.02 6.69
CA VAL A 207 22.87 -0.03 6.90
C VAL A 207 24.30 0.55 6.89
N LEU A 208 24.51 1.65 6.14
CA LEU A 208 25.77 2.40 6.15
C LEU A 208 26.09 3.07 7.50
N ASP A 209 25.07 3.37 8.32
CA ASP A 209 25.26 3.92 9.67
C ASP A 209 25.53 2.83 10.71
N LEU A 210 25.11 1.59 10.43
CA LEU A 210 25.36 0.43 11.29
C LEU A 210 26.79 -0.09 11.11
N ASP A 211 27.28 -0.16 9.88
CA ASP A 211 28.66 -0.57 9.59
C ASP A 211 29.68 0.39 10.22
N LYS A 212 29.42 1.70 10.20
CA LYS A 212 30.30 2.71 10.84
C LYS A 212 30.36 2.61 12.37
N LYS A 213 29.39 1.96 13.02
CA LYS A 213 29.39 1.74 14.47
C LYS A 213 30.07 0.43 14.88
N ALA A 214 30.29 -0.50 13.95
CA ALA A 214 31.02 -1.73 14.20
C ALA A 214 32.54 -1.53 14.22
N ASP A 215 33.01 -0.41 13.65
CA ASP A 215 34.42 -0.07 13.50
C ASP A 215 34.93 0.96 14.55
N GLY A 216 34.12 1.24 15.60
CA GLY A 216 34.40 2.25 16.63
C GLY A 216 34.53 1.71 18.04
#